data_AF-A0A2J8WVC3-F1
#
_entry.id   AF-A0A2J8WVC3-F1
#
_cell.length_a   1.000
_cell.length_b   1.000
_cell.length_c   1.000
_cell.angle_alpha   90.00
_cell.angle_beta   90.00
_cell.angle_gamma   90.00
#
_symmetry.space_group_name_H-M   'P 1'
#
loop_
_entity.id
_entity.type
_entity.pdbx_description
1 polymer ?
#
loop_
_entity_poly.entity_id
_entity_poly.type
_entity_poly.pdbx_seq_one_letter_code
_entity_poly.pdbx_strand_id
1 'polypeptide(L)'
;GARKELQKELQEQMSRGDPFKDIILYVKEEMKKNNIPEPVVIGIVWSSVMSTVEWNKKEELVAEQAIKHLKQYSPLLAAFTTQAEVLSEEPILKWYKDAHVAKGKSVFLEQMKKFVEWLKNAEEESESEAEEGD
;
A
#
# COMPACT_ATOMS: atom_id res chain seq x y z
N GLY A 1 -0.54 21.78 0.39
CA GLY A 1 -0.68 21.50 -1.06
C GLY A 1 -1.37 20.16 -1.21
N ALA A 2 -2.23 19.96 -2.22
CA ALA A 2 -3.20 18.86 -2.27
C ALA A 2 -2.64 17.48 -1.88
N ARG A 3 -1.47 17.10 -2.39
CA ARG A 3 -0.81 15.82 -2.05
C ARG A 3 -0.47 15.68 -0.56
N LYS A 4 0.02 16.75 0.07
CA LYS A 4 0.41 16.77 1.49
C LYS A 4 -0.83 16.77 2.40
N GLU A 5 -1.89 17.48 2.01
CA GLU A 5 -3.17 17.45 2.73
C GLU A 5 -3.81 16.06 2.66
N LEU A 6 -3.85 15.47 1.46
CA LEU A 6 -4.33 14.09 1.26
C LEU A 6 -3.55 13.10 2.14
N GLN A 7 -2.21 13.21 2.16
CA GLN A 7 -1.38 12.35 3.02
C GLN A 7 -1.70 12.53 4.50
N LYS A 8 -1.88 13.77 4.96
CA LYS A 8 -2.18 14.08 6.36
C LYS A 8 -3.54 13.52 6.78
N GLU A 9 -4.59 13.80 6.01
CA GLU A 9 -5.94 13.31 6.31
C GLU A 9 -6.01 11.78 6.27
N LEU A 10 -5.32 11.16 5.30
CA LEU A 10 -5.24 9.70 5.21
C LEU A 10 -4.63 9.08 6.47
N GLN A 11 -3.54 9.67 7.00
CA GLN A 11 -2.93 9.22 8.25
C GLN A 11 -3.85 9.43 9.46
N GLU A 12 -4.61 10.53 9.49
CA GLU A 12 -5.60 10.79 10.55
C GLU A 12 -6.75 9.77 10.51
N GLN A 13 -7.32 9.48 9.33
CA GLN A 13 -8.34 8.44 9.14
C GLN A 13 -7.86 7.06 9.61
N MET A 14 -6.62 6.69 9.25
CA MET A 14 -6.01 5.45 9.72
C MET A 14 -5.82 5.44 11.24
N SER A 15 -5.41 6.56 11.84
CA SER A 15 -5.25 6.68 13.29
C SER A 15 -6.57 6.63 14.05
N ARG A 16 -7.67 7.09 13.44
CA ARG A 16 -9.03 6.97 14.01
C ARG A 16 -9.58 5.55 13.88
N GLY A 17 -9.02 4.74 12.99
CA GLY A 17 -9.51 3.41 12.67
C GLY A 17 -10.74 3.45 11.76
N ASP A 18 -10.83 4.47 10.90
CA ASP A 18 -11.94 4.62 9.97
C ASP A 18 -12.00 3.39 9.02
N PRO A 19 -13.20 2.92 8.63
CA PRO A 19 -13.33 1.76 7.75
C PRO A 19 -12.61 1.97 6.41
N PHE A 20 -11.87 0.95 5.93
CA PHE A 20 -11.11 1.09 4.66
C PHE A 20 -11.97 1.51 3.48
N LYS A 21 -13.24 1.09 3.43
CA LYS A 21 -14.18 1.50 2.38
C LYS A 21 -14.34 3.02 2.33
N ASP A 22 -14.46 3.67 3.48
CA ASP A 22 -14.67 5.12 3.57
C ASP A 22 -13.39 5.87 3.21
N ILE A 23 -12.24 5.35 3.65
CA ILE A 23 -10.92 5.86 3.27
C ILE A 23 -10.71 5.77 1.75
N ILE A 24 -11.04 4.62 1.13
CA ILE A 24 -10.93 4.41 -0.31
C ILE A 24 -11.80 5.41 -1.08
N LEU A 25 -13.05 5.61 -0.65
CA LEU A 25 -13.97 6.56 -1.28
C LEU A 25 -13.43 7.98 -1.21
N TYR A 26 -12.95 8.40 -0.03
CA TYR A 26 -12.34 9.71 0.16
C TYR A 26 -11.13 9.94 -0.76
N VAL A 27 -10.20 8.99 -0.81
CA VAL A 27 -8.99 9.10 -1.65
C VAL A 27 -9.38 9.17 -3.14
N LYS A 28 -10.35 8.38 -3.60
CA LYS A 28 -10.86 8.43 -4.99
C LYS A 28 -11.53 9.77 -5.33
N GLU A 29 -12.20 10.40 -4.37
CA GLU A 29 -12.77 11.74 -4.55
C GLU A 29 -11.67 12.80 -4.68
N GLU A 30 -10.69 12.79 -3.78
CA GLU A 30 -9.59 13.75 -3.80
C GLU A 30 -8.70 13.59 -5.04
N MET A 31 -8.54 12.37 -5.57
CA MET A 31 -7.91 12.11 -6.86
C MET A 31 -8.57 12.90 -7.99
N LYS A 32 -9.89 12.78 -8.11
CA LYS A 32 -10.68 13.44 -9.17
C LYS A 32 -10.68 14.95 -8.98
N LYS A 33 -10.95 15.42 -7.76
CA LYS A 33 -11.07 16.84 -7.42
C LYS A 33 -9.76 17.61 -7.64
N ASN A 34 -8.62 17.00 -7.32
CA ASN A 34 -7.32 17.65 -7.42
C ASN A 34 -6.49 17.20 -8.64
N ASN A 35 -7.07 16.37 -9.53
CA ASN A 35 -6.38 15.75 -10.68
C ASN A 35 -5.06 15.08 -10.29
N ILE A 36 -5.06 14.33 -9.18
CA ILE A 36 -3.86 13.63 -8.71
C ILE A 36 -3.76 12.31 -9.48
N PRO A 37 -2.65 12.09 -10.22
CA PRO A 37 -2.46 10.85 -10.96
C PRO A 37 -2.42 9.64 -10.01
N GLU A 38 -2.98 8.51 -10.45
CA GLU A 38 -2.99 7.27 -9.68
C GLU A 38 -1.60 6.83 -9.19
N PRO A 39 -0.51 6.86 -10.01
CA PRO A 39 0.84 6.56 -9.52
C PRO A 39 1.28 7.41 -8.32
N VAL A 40 0.84 8.67 -8.28
CA VAL A 40 1.14 9.59 -7.19
C VAL A 40 0.34 9.22 -5.94
N VAL A 41 -0.93 8.84 -6.10
CA VAL A 41 -1.75 8.39 -4.98
C VAL A 41 -1.26 7.07 -4.40
N ILE A 42 -0.83 6.12 -5.23
CA ILE A 42 -0.20 4.89 -4.75
C ILE A 42 1.00 5.22 -3.85
N GLY A 43 1.86 6.14 -4.29
CA GLY A 43 2.99 6.61 -3.47
C GLY A 43 2.57 7.27 -2.15
N ILE A 44 1.48 8.05 -2.15
CA ILE A 44 0.93 8.70 -0.94
C ILE A 44 0.32 7.66 0.01
N VAL A 45 -0.50 6.73 -0.49
CA VAL A 45 -1.13 5.67 0.30
C VAL A 45 -0.05 4.78 0.90
N TRP A 46 0.92 4.35 0.10
CA TRP A 46 2.07 3.57 0.55
C TRP A 46 2.82 4.28 1.68
N SER A 47 3.23 5.53 1.45
CA SER A 47 3.96 6.31 2.46
C SER A 47 3.15 6.50 3.73
N SER A 48 1.84 6.66 3.62
CA SER A 48 0.94 6.81 4.77
C SER A 48 0.86 5.52 5.57
N VAL A 49 0.56 4.39 4.92
CA VAL A 49 0.53 3.05 5.55
C VAL A 49 1.86 2.73 6.21
N MET A 50 2.98 2.98 5.54
CA MET A 50 4.31 2.68 6.09
C MET A 50 4.73 3.61 7.24
N SER A 51 4.00 4.71 7.49
CA SER A 51 4.27 5.64 8.59
C SER A 51 3.33 5.47 9.78
N THR A 52 2.34 4.57 9.73
CA THR A 52 1.39 4.37 10.84
C THR A 52 1.95 3.53 11.99
N VAL A 53 3.11 2.90 11.81
CA VAL A 53 3.74 2.03 12.81
C VAL A 53 5.19 2.41 13.04
N GLU A 54 5.64 2.20 14.28
CA GLU A 54 7.06 2.23 14.59
C GLU A 54 7.69 0.89 14.19
N TRP A 55 8.66 0.95 13.28
CA TRP A 55 9.31 -0.22 12.72
C TRP A 55 10.34 -0.81 13.68
N ASN A 56 10.41 -2.15 13.72
CA ASN A 56 11.41 -2.86 14.48
C ASN A 56 12.82 -2.53 13.97
N LYS A 57 13.78 -2.43 14.90
CA LYS A 57 15.20 -2.19 14.58
C LYS A 57 15.94 -3.47 14.17
N LYS A 58 15.38 -4.66 14.48
CA LYS A 58 15.93 -5.95 14.07
C LYS A 58 15.35 -6.36 12.73
N GLU A 59 16.21 -6.73 11.79
CA GLU A 59 15.85 -7.04 10.39
C GLU A 59 14.88 -8.23 10.26
N GLU A 60 15.14 -9.31 10.99
CA GLU A 60 14.27 -10.49 10.98
C GLU A 60 12.85 -10.15 11.48
N LEU A 61 12.75 -9.28 12.48
CA LEU A 61 11.47 -8.85 13.06
C LEU A 61 10.79 -7.77 12.23
N VAL A 62 11.55 -6.91 11.53
CA VAL A 62 10.96 -5.87 10.67
C VAL A 62 10.27 -6.50 9.48
N ALA A 63 10.81 -7.59 8.94
CA ALA A 63 10.23 -8.32 7.82
C ALA A 63 8.88 -8.96 8.23
N GLU A 64 8.85 -9.68 9.37
CA GLU A 64 7.63 -10.27 9.92
C GLU A 64 6.58 -9.20 10.28
N GLN A 65 7.00 -8.11 10.92
CA GLN A 65 6.12 -6.98 11.25
C GLN A 65 5.53 -6.36 9.99
N ALA A 66 6.35 -6.17 8.94
CA ALA A 66 5.92 -5.58 7.69
C ALA A 66 4.86 -6.43 7.00
N ILE A 67 5.07 -7.76 6.91
CA ILE A 67 4.05 -8.66 6.35
C ILE A 67 2.73 -8.53 7.12
N LYS A 68 2.78 -8.59 8.45
CA LYS A 68 1.58 -8.50 9.28
C LYS A 68 0.85 -7.16 9.07
N HIS A 69 1.60 -6.07 9.04
CA HIS A 69 1.08 -4.73 8.80
C HIS A 69 0.45 -4.60 7.42
N LEU A 70 1.17 -4.99 6.38
CA LEU A 70 0.69 -4.89 4.99
C LEU A 70 -0.53 -5.77 4.73
N LYS A 71 -0.60 -6.95 5.34
CA LYS A 71 -1.80 -7.80 5.30
C LYS A 71 -3.01 -7.11 5.92
N GLN A 72 -2.83 -6.36 7.01
CA GLN A 72 -3.92 -5.59 7.62
C GLN A 72 -4.43 -4.49 6.68
N TYR A 73 -3.53 -3.83 5.95
CA TYR A 73 -3.88 -2.76 5.00
C TYR A 73 -4.10 -3.26 3.56
N SER A 74 -4.13 -4.58 3.33
CA SER A 74 -4.24 -5.13 1.97
C SER A 74 -5.50 -4.68 1.23
N PRO A 75 -6.70 -4.53 1.86
CA PRO A 75 -7.88 -4.06 1.13
C PRO A 75 -7.74 -2.61 0.64
N LEU A 76 -7.07 -1.77 1.44
CA LEU A 76 -6.79 -0.38 1.07
C LEU A 76 -5.75 -0.30 -0.03
N LEU A 77 -4.66 -1.07 0.07
CA LEU A 77 -3.60 -1.10 -0.93
C LEU A 77 -4.14 -1.63 -2.27
N ALA A 78 -4.84 -2.77 -2.23
CA ALA A 78 -5.45 -3.40 -3.40
C ALA A 78 -6.27 -2.39 -4.21
N ALA A 79 -7.14 -1.62 -3.56
CA ALA A 79 -8.05 -0.66 -4.22
C ALA A 79 -7.39 0.40 -5.12
N PHE A 80 -6.08 0.61 -5.01
CA PHE A 80 -5.30 1.55 -5.83
C PHE A 80 -4.17 0.86 -6.62
N THR A 81 -3.95 -0.45 -6.43
CA THR A 81 -2.86 -1.19 -7.08
C THR A 81 -3.34 -2.17 -8.13
N THR A 82 -4.67 -2.28 -8.33
CA THR A 82 -5.32 -3.20 -9.29
C THR A 82 -4.96 -2.90 -10.75
N GLN A 83 -4.84 -1.62 -11.13
CA GLN A 83 -4.55 -1.21 -12.52
C GLN A 83 -3.07 -0.93 -12.77
N ALA A 84 -2.23 -1.08 -11.75
CA ALA A 84 -0.93 -0.46 -11.72
C ALA A 84 0.20 -1.51 -11.77
N GLU A 85 0.90 -1.56 -12.91
CA GLU A 85 2.29 -2.04 -13.00
C GLU A 85 3.25 -1.31 -12.03
N VAL A 86 2.76 -0.30 -11.28
CA VAL A 86 3.50 0.74 -10.55
C VAL A 86 4.03 0.30 -9.18
N LEU A 87 3.59 -0.84 -8.63
CA LEU A 87 4.33 -1.50 -7.55
C LEU A 87 5.61 -2.19 -8.08
N SER A 88 5.97 -2.01 -9.36
CA SER A 88 7.30 -2.30 -9.85
C SER A 88 8.30 -1.45 -9.09
N GLU A 89 8.97 -2.08 -8.13
CA GLU A 89 10.21 -1.68 -7.45
C GLU A 89 10.42 -0.20 -7.05
N GLU A 90 10.24 0.81 -7.89
CA GLU A 90 10.52 2.23 -7.65
C GLU A 90 9.92 2.84 -6.37
N PRO A 91 8.61 2.78 -6.07
CA PRO A 91 8.07 3.45 -4.87
C PRO A 91 8.56 2.78 -3.58
N ILE A 92 8.61 1.45 -3.60
CA ILE A 92 9.08 0.60 -2.49
C ILE A 92 10.58 0.80 -2.28
N LEU A 93 11.38 0.75 -3.35
CA LEU A 93 12.82 0.98 -3.32
C LEU A 93 13.15 2.41 -2.87
N LYS A 94 12.37 3.40 -3.30
CA LYS A 94 12.57 4.79 -2.88
C LYS A 94 12.30 4.94 -1.38
N TRP A 95 11.15 4.48 -0.89
CA TRP A 95 10.84 4.49 0.55
C TRP A 95 11.91 3.75 1.36
N TYR A 96 12.31 2.57 0.88
CA TYR A 96 13.28 1.73 1.57
C TYR A 96 14.71 2.27 1.54
N LYS A 97 15.08 3.07 0.51
CA LYS A 97 16.37 3.77 0.45
C LYS A 97 16.41 5.01 1.34
N ASP A 98 15.29 5.73 1.46
CA ASP A 98 15.17 6.94 2.28
C ASP A 98 15.03 6.60 3.78
N ALA A 99 14.42 5.46 4.11
CA ALA A 99 14.47 4.88 5.44
C ALA A 99 15.92 4.49 5.76
N HIS A 100 16.51 5.02 6.83
CA HIS A 100 17.92 4.86 7.21
C HIS A 100 18.29 3.42 7.69
N VAL A 101 17.70 2.38 7.11
CA VAL A 101 17.85 0.98 7.51
C VAL A 101 18.84 0.30 6.55
N ALA A 102 20.13 0.41 6.88
CA ALA A 102 21.24 0.02 5.99
C ALA A 102 21.62 -1.48 6.01
N LYS A 103 20.88 -2.34 6.70
CA LYS A 103 21.03 -3.81 6.61
C LYS A 103 19.63 -4.44 6.57
N GLY A 104 19.45 -5.47 5.73
CA GLY A 104 18.18 -6.20 5.60
C GLY A 104 17.45 -6.02 4.28
N LYS A 105 18.11 -5.31 3.35
CA LYS A 105 17.57 -4.88 2.06
C LYS A 105 17.01 -6.05 1.27
N SER A 106 17.76 -7.14 1.17
CA SER A 106 17.37 -8.29 0.36
C SER A 106 16.12 -8.98 0.90
N VAL A 107 16.06 -9.25 2.21
CA VAL A 107 14.95 -10.03 2.81
C VAL A 107 13.64 -9.27 2.78
N PHE A 108 13.64 -7.99 3.17
CA PHE A 108 12.44 -7.16 3.13
C PHE A 108 11.96 -6.96 1.69
N LEU A 109 12.86 -6.65 0.75
CA LEU A 109 12.47 -6.45 -0.65
C LEU A 109 11.97 -7.74 -1.30
N GLU A 110 12.57 -8.89 -0.98
CA GLU A 110 12.08 -10.18 -1.48
C GLU A 110 10.68 -10.52 -0.94
N GLN A 111 10.47 -10.35 0.37
CA GLN A 111 9.14 -10.53 0.97
C GLN A 111 8.11 -9.55 0.41
N MET A 112 8.54 -8.32 0.13
CA MET A 112 7.67 -7.30 -0.45
C MET A 112 7.27 -7.64 -1.88
N LYS A 113 8.22 -8.10 -2.71
CA LYS A 113 7.91 -8.57 -4.07
C LYS A 113 6.84 -9.66 -4.03
N LYS A 114 7.02 -10.66 -3.16
CA LYS A 114 6.03 -11.73 -2.95
C LYS A 114 4.66 -11.19 -2.51
N PHE A 115 4.62 -10.17 -1.65
CA PHE A 115 3.36 -9.55 -1.21
C PHE A 115 2.67 -8.78 -2.34
N VAL A 116 3.43 -8.02 -3.14
CA VAL A 116 2.91 -7.30 -4.31
C VAL A 116 2.39 -8.27 -5.36
N GLU A 117 3.13 -9.33 -5.64
CA GLU A 117 2.69 -10.41 -6.55
C GLU A 117 1.41 -11.07 -6.01
N TRP A 118 1.34 -11.34 -4.71
CA TRP A 118 0.13 -11.86 -4.09
C TRP A 118 -1.06 -10.91 -4.23
N LEU A 119 -0.88 -9.59 -4.04
CA LEU A 119 -1.94 -8.60 -4.24
C LEU A 119 -2.47 -8.61 -5.68
N LYS A 120 -1.61 -8.83 -6.68
CA LYS A 120 -2.03 -8.94 -8.09
C LYS A 120 -2.84 -10.21 -8.35
N ASN A 121 -2.37 -11.35 -7.84
CA ASN A 121 -3.03 -12.65 -8.07
C ASN A 121 -4.33 -12.82 -7.25
N ALA A 122 -4.44 -12.16 -6.10
CA ALA A 122 -5.62 -12.26 -5.22
C ALA A 122 -6.91 -11.69 -5.86
N GLU A 123 -6.81 -10.87 -6.91
CA GLU A 123 -7.96 -10.44 -7.73
C GLU A 123 -8.33 -11.47 -8.80
N GLU A 124 -7.37 -12.16 -9.43
CA GLU A 124 -7.65 -13.14 -10.49
C GLU A 124 -8.38 -14.40 -9.96
N GLU A 125 -8.19 -14.75 -8.68
CA GLU A 125 -8.94 -15.84 -8.04
C GLU A 125 -10.40 -15.49 -7.73
N SER A 126 -10.79 -14.20 -7.71
CA SER A 126 -12.18 -13.78 -7.48
C SER A 126 -13.00 -13.57 -8.75
N GLU A 127 -12.36 -13.57 -9.93
CA GLU A 127 -13.05 -13.34 -11.23
C GLU A 127 -13.31 -14.65 -12.01
N SER A 128 -12.85 -15.80 -11.50
CA SER A 128 -12.93 -17.11 -12.19
C SER A 128 -14.06 -18.04 -11.71
N GLU A 129 -15.04 -17.53 -10.95
CA GLU A 129 -16.19 -18.33 -10.48
C GLU A 129 -17.56 -17.79 -10.94
N ALA A 130 -17.60 -16.90 -11.95
CA ALA A 130 -18.85 -16.29 -12.46
C ALA A 130 -19.27 -16.70 -13.89
N GLU A 131 -18.63 -17.71 -14.50
CA GLU A 131 -19.09 -18.30 -15.77
C GLU A 131 -19.10 -19.83 -15.73
N GLU A 132 -19.94 -20.44 -14.88
CA GLU A 132 -20.56 -21.74 -15.20
C GLU A 132 -21.96 -21.78 -14.57
N GLY A 133 -22.96 -21.57 -15.41
CA GLY A 133 -24.37 -21.62 -15.03
C GLY A 133 -25.25 -21.46 -16.27
N ASP A 134 -25.11 -22.42 -17.20
CA ASP A 134 -26.11 -22.71 -18.24
C ASP A 134 -27.37 -23.32 -17.61
#